data_AF-A0A447PTZ5-F1
#
_entry.id   AF-A0A447PTZ5-F1
#
_cell.length_a   1.000
_cell.length_b   1.000
_cell.length_c   1.000
_cell.angle_alpha   90.00
_cell.angle_beta   90.00
_cell.angle_gamma   90.00
#
_symmetry.space_group_name_H-M   'P 1'
#
loop_
_entity.id
_entity.type
_entity.pdbx_description
1 polymer ?
#
loop_
_entity_poly.entity_id
_entity_poly.type
_entity_poly.pdbx_seq_one_letter_code
_entity_poly.pdbx_strand_id
1 'polypeptide(L)' 'MMSLAGKKIVLGISGGIAAYKTPELVRRLRERGADVRVAMTEAAKAFITP' A
#
# COMPACT_ATOMS: atom_id res chain seq x y z
N MET A 1 11.03 5.98 16.07
CA MET A 1 9.74 6.56 16.48
C MET A 1 8.64 6.07 15.52
N MET A 2 7.52 5.56 16.04
CA MET A 2 6.36 5.16 15.23
C MET A 2 5.55 6.41 14.84
N SER A 3 5.99 7.10 13.80
CA SER A 3 5.42 8.40 13.39
C SER A 3 3.99 8.35 12.86
N LEU A 4 3.48 7.16 12.54
CA LEU A 4 2.13 6.95 12.01
C LEU A 4 1.28 6.04 12.92
N ALA A 5 1.70 5.85 14.18
CA ALA A 5 0.97 5.02 15.14
C ALA A 5 -0.52 5.41 15.23
N GLY A 6 -1.40 4.42 15.06
CA GLY A 6 -2.86 4.59 15.16
C GLY A 6 -3.52 5.32 13.98
N LYS A 7 -2.76 5.70 12.94
CA LYS A 7 -3.33 6.25 11.71
C LYS A 7 -3.94 5.14 10.86
N LYS A 8 -5.14 5.37 10.35
CA LYS A 8 -5.81 4.50 9.38
C LYS A 8 -5.61 5.09 7.99
N ILE A 9 -4.96 4.34 7.10
CA ILE A 9 -4.60 4.77 5.75
C ILE A 9 -5.24 3.82 4.75
N VAL A 10 -5.98 4.38 3.78
CA VAL A 10 -6.44 3.64 2.61
C VAL A 10 -5.47 3.89 1.46
N LEU A 11 -4.88 2.84 0.91
CA LEU A 11 -3.98 2.88 -0.22
C LEU A 11 -4.68 2.35 -1.47
N GLY A 12 -5.01 3.24 -2.40
CA GLY A 12 -5.54 2.89 -3.72
C GLY A 12 -4.42 2.66 -4.73
N ILE A 13 -4.45 1.55 -5.45
CA ILE A 13 -3.44 1.19 -6.47
C ILE A 13 -4.11 1.04 -7.85
N SER A 14 -3.62 1.80 -8.82
CA SER A 14 -4.03 1.75 -10.23
C SER A 14 -3.01 1.00 -11.11
N GLY A 15 -3.39 0.69 -12.36
CA GLY A 15 -2.52 0.03 -13.33
C GLY A 15 -1.47 0.95 -13.92
N GLY A 16 -0.29 0.98 -13.32
CA GLY A 16 0.86 1.72 -13.83
C GLY A 16 2.17 1.09 -13.35
N ILE A 17 3.29 1.49 -13.98
CA ILE A 17 4.61 0.93 -13.67
C ILE A 17 4.99 1.09 -12.18
N ALA A 18 4.45 2.06 -11.44
CA ALA A 18 4.74 2.22 -10.02
C ALA A 18 4.10 1.13 -9.13
N ALA A 19 3.13 0.36 -9.64
CA ALA A 19 2.38 -0.63 -8.88
C ALA A 19 3.30 -1.69 -8.24
N TYR A 20 4.39 -2.12 -8.90
CA TYR A 20 5.29 -3.15 -8.35
C TYR A 20 5.97 -2.77 -7.04
N LYS A 21 6.12 -1.46 -6.75
CA LYS A 21 6.73 -0.97 -5.50
C LYS A 21 5.73 -0.78 -4.37
N THR A 22 4.44 -0.87 -4.65
CA THR A 22 3.41 -0.63 -3.63
C THR A 22 3.45 -1.63 -2.45
N PRO A 23 3.86 -2.91 -2.59
CA PRO A 23 4.05 -3.78 -1.43
C PRO A 23 5.11 -3.25 -0.46
N GLU A 24 6.21 -2.69 -0.99
CA GLU A 24 7.26 -2.09 -0.16
C GLU A 24 6.73 -0.84 0.57
N LEU A 25 5.93 -0.02 -0.10
CA LEU A 25 5.27 1.13 0.52
C LEU A 25 4.36 0.69 1.67
N VAL A 26 3.53 -0.34 1.48
CA VAL A 26 2.65 -0.89 2.53
C VAL A 26 3.47 -1.36 3.73
N ARG A 27 4.58 -2.07 3.50
CA ARG A 27 5.48 -2.52 4.57
C ARG A 27 6.01 -1.36 5.38
N ARG A 28 6.55 -0.32 4.72
CA ARG A 28 7.12 0.86 5.39
C ARG A 28 6.07 1.65 6.18
N LEU A 29 4.83 1.72 5.70
CA LEU A 29 3.72 2.37 6.41
C LEU A 29 3.35 1.60 7.69
N ARG A 30 3.28 0.26 7.60
CA ARG A 30 3.02 -0.61 8.76
C ARG A 30 4.13 -0.55 9.80
N GLU A 31 5.40 -0.55 9.38
CA GLU A 31 6.57 -0.38 10.26
C GLU A 31 6.54 0.94 11.04
N ARG A 32 5.91 1.98 10.48
CA ARG A 32 5.70 3.27 11.14
C ARG A 32 4.47 3.30 12.05
N GLY A 33 3.74 2.19 12.17
CA GLY A 33 2.59 2.02 13.07
C GLY A 33 1.21 2.33 12.44
N ALA A 34 1.13 2.46 11.11
CA ALA A 34 -0.15 2.70 10.44
C ALA A 34 -0.95 1.40 10.24
N ASP A 35 -2.27 1.49 10.39
CA ASP A 35 -3.24 0.51 9.90
C ASP A 35 -3.53 0.81 8.43
N VAL A 36 -3.06 -0.05 7.52
CA VAL A 36 -3.12 0.15 6.07
C VAL A 36 -4.10 -0.83 5.45
N ARG A 37 -5.11 -0.29 4.76
CA ARG A 37 -6.05 -1.05 3.92
C ARG A 37 -5.78 -0.75 2.45
N VAL A 38 -5.65 -1.80 1.65
CA VAL A 38 -5.30 -1.69 0.24
C VAL A 38 -6.54 -1.94 -0.62
N ALA A 39 -6.75 -1.11 -1.64
CA ALA A 39 -7.75 -1.30 -2.68
C ALA A 39 -7.06 -1.25 -4.05
N MET A 40 -7.28 -2.26 -4.89
CA MET A 40 -6.59 -2.41 -6.17
C MET A 40 -7.59 -2.43 -7.32
N THR A 41 -7.28 -1.72 -8.39
CA THR A 41 -7.98 -1.88 -9.68
C THR A 41 -7.59 -3.20 -10.36
N GLU A 42 -8.43 -3.71 -11.27
CA GLU A 42 -8.11 -4.91 -12.04
C GLU A 42 -6.79 -4.75 -12.82
N ALA A 43 -6.53 -3.56 -13.38
CA ALA A 43 -5.28 -3.27 -14.08
C ALA A 43 -4.05 -3.33 -13.15
N ALA A 44 -4.19 -2.97 -11.87
CA ALA A 44 -3.10 -3.10 -10.90
C ALA A 44 -2.77 -4.57 -10.59
N LYS A 45 -3.78 -5.46 -10.59
CA LYS A 45 -3.60 -6.90 -10.33
C LYS A 45 -2.75 -7.60 -11.39
N ALA A 46 -2.67 -7.04 -12.60
CA ALA A 46 -1.77 -7.54 -13.65
C ALA A 46 -0.28 -7.34 -13.33
N PHE A 47 0.05 -6.38 -12.45
CA PHE A 47 1.43 -6.07 -12.06
C PHE A 47 1.85 -6.70 -10.73
N ILE A 48 0.90 -6.88 -9.82
CA ILE A 48 1.13 -7.35 -8.45
C ILE A 48 -0.07 -8.16 -7.97
N THR A 49 0.20 -9.30 -7.33
CA THR A 49 -0.82 -10.17 -6.75
C THR A 49 -1.31 -9.60 -5.40
N PRO A 50 -2.63 -9.63 -5.12
CA PRO A 50 -3.22 -9.15 -3.86
C PRO A 50 -2.75 -9.90 -2.62
#